data_AF-A0AAV9L7Q2-F1
#
_entry.id   AF-A0AAV9L7Q2-F1
#
_cell.length_a   1.000
_cell.length_b   1.000
_cell.length_c   1.000
_cell.angle_alpha   90.00
_cell.angle_beta   90.00
_cell.angle_gamma   90.00
#
_symmetry.space_group_name_H-M   'P 1'
#
loop_
_entity.id
_entity.type
_entity.pdbx_description
1 polymer ?
#
loop_
_entity_poly.entity_id
_entity_poly.type
_entity_poly.pdbx_seq_one_letter_code
_entity_poly.pdbx_strand_id
1 'polypeptide(L)'
;MCKRFLWKGDAQSKGKALIAWDTLCWHNVVGGLNITDVYIWNKAAILKHLWNLAQKKDKLWIVRVHTYYIKGRRPWEVAGQQASWMVRKIIQAGHWISEAGIPMTEIMDADDFTIKGMHKKLRGDFIKVPWRRLTCINQGNSKWIFILYLTIHRRLYTMDRLDKWGIHTDQVCALCKQELETHQHLFFSCTMAARI
;
A
#
# COMPACT_ATOMS: atom_id res chain seq x y z
N MET A 1 -5.59 1.40 -9.77
CA MET A 1 -4.69 0.39 -10.39
C MET A 1 -5.16 -0.99 -9.98
N CYS A 2 -5.48 -1.88 -10.92
CA CYS A 2 -5.93 -3.25 -10.60
C CYS A 2 -4.71 -4.16 -10.38
N LYS A 3 -4.72 -4.97 -9.31
CA LYS A 3 -3.65 -5.95 -9.01
C LYS A 3 -3.34 -6.88 -10.17
N ARG A 4 -4.35 -7.26 -10.96
CA ARG A 4 -4.19 -8.15 -12.12
C ARG A 4 -3.48 -7.48 -13.30
N PHE A 5 -3.86 -6.23 -13.58
CA PHE A 5 -3.28 -5.45 -14.67
C PHE A 5 -1.76 -5.30 -14.50
N LEU A 6 -1.28 -5.06 -13.27
CA LEU A 6 0.16 -4.89 -13.02
C LEU A 6 0.99 -6.12 -13.43
N TRP A 7 0.44 -7.33 -13.25
CA TRP A 7 1.20 -8.57 -13.46
C TRP A 7 0.99 -9.24 -14.81
N LYS A 8 -0.15 -8.98 -15.47
CA LYS A 8 -0.50 -9.62 -16.74
C LYS A 8 -0.80 -8.64 -17.88
N GLY A 9 -0.90 -7.34 -17.60
CA GLY A 9 -1.25 -6.34 -18.61
C GLY A 9 -2.73 -6.32 -18.98
N ASP A 10 -3.56 -7.14 -18.33
CA ASP A 10 -5.01 -7.18 -18.53
C ASP A 10 -5.76 -7.37 -17.20
N ALA A 11 -7.10 -7.17 -17.22
CA ALA A 11 -7.94 -7.28 -16.03
C ALA A 11 -8.57 -8.66 -15.82
N GLN A 12 -8.60 -9.51 -16.84
CA GLN A 12 -9.44 -10.73 -16.91
C GLN A 12 -8.64 -12.02 -16.75
N SER A 13 -7.36 -12.02 -17.09
CA SER A 13 -6.49 -13.18 -17.01
C SER A 13 -6.22 -13.54 -15.55
N LYS A 14 -6.24 -14.85 -15.33
CA LYS A 14 -5.81 -15.45 -14.06
C LYS A 14 -4.28 -15.49 -14.08
N GLY A 15 -3.65 -14.86 -13.10
CA GLY A 15 -2.20 -14.77 -13.00
C GLY A 15 -1.73 -14.76 -11.56
N LYS A 16 -0.53 -15.29 -11.33
CA LYS A 16 0.14 -15.22 -10.03
C LYS A 16 0.76 -13.82 -9.85
N ALA A 17 0.52 -13.21 -8.69
CA ALA A 17 1.20 -11.98 -8.29
C ALA A 17 2.59 -12.32 -7.78
N LEU A 18 3.62 -11.63 -8.29
CA LEU A 18 5.00 -11.89 -7.90
C LEU A 18 5.35 -11.30 -6.52
N ILE A 19 4.71 -10.18 -6.18
CA ILE A 19 4.88 -9.47 -4.91
C ILE A 19 3.48 -9.25 -4.30
N ALA A 20 3.41 -9.34 -2.97
CA ALA A 20 2.17 -9.08 -2.21
C ALA A 20 1.70 -7.64 -2.44
N TRP A 21 0.38 -7.45 -2.49
CA TRP A 21 -0.18 -6.12 -2.79
C TRP A 21 0.20 -5.09 -1.73
N ASP A 22 0.18 -5.49 -0.46
CA ASP A 22 0.55 -4.62 0.67
C ASP A 22 1.99 -4.10 0.54
N THR A 23 2.92 -4.95 0.10
CA THR A 23 4.32 -4.55 -0.15
C THR A 23 4.42 -3.53 -1.28
N LEU A 24 3.61 -3.64 -2.33
CA LEU A 24 3.60 -2.65 -3.43
C LEU A 24 3.04 -1.30 -2.98
N CYS A 25 2.11 -1.31 -2.02
CA CYS A 25 1.50 -0.12 -1.46
C CYS A 25 2.42 0.65 -0.50
N TRP A 26 3.52 0.04 -0.07
CA TRP A 26 4.51 0.72 0.74
C TRP A 26 5.23 1.83 -0.03
N HIS A 27 5.80 2.79 0.70
CA HIS A 27 6.58 3.87 0.08
C HIS A 27 7.82 3.30 -0.63
N ASN A 28 8.27 3.98 -1.68
CA ASN A 28 9.43 3.51 -2.46
C ASN A 28 10.69 3.35 -1.58
N VAL A 29 10.91 4.28 -0.65
CA VAL A 29 12.06 4.27 0.29
C VAL A 29 12.12 3.07 1.22
N VAL A 30 11.03 2.31 1.36
CA VAL A 30 10.94 1.11 2.22
C VAL A 30 10.76 -0.16 1.37
N GLY A 31 10.91 -0.03 0.05
CA GLY A 31 10.89 -1.15 -0.87
C GLY A 31 9.53 -1.47 -1.50
N GLY A 32 8.56 -0.54 -1.42
CA GLY A 32 7.33 -0.61 -2.21
C GLY A 32 7.39 0.19 -3.52
N LEU A 33 6.22 0.34 -4.17
CA LEU A 33 6.06 1.15 -5.39
C LEU A 33 5.25 2.43 -5.15
N ASN A 34 4.96 2.75 -3.90
CA ASN A 34 4.16 3.90 -3.49
C ASN A 34 2.75 3.91 -4.13
N ILE A 35 2.18 2.72 -4.38
CA ILE A 35 0.80 2.59 -4.83
C ILE A 35 -0.12 2.96 -3.67
N THR A 36 -1.11 3.82 -3.89
CA THR A 36 -2.04 4.20 -2.82
C THR A 36 -2.82 2.99 -2.32
N ASP A 37 -2.69 2.71 -1.03
CA ASP A 37 -3.54 1.75 -0.33
C ASP A 37 -4.94 2.34 -0.19
N VAL A 38 -5.86 1.90 -1.04
CA VAL A 38 -7.24 2.39 -1.06
C VAL A 38 -7.96 2.09 0.25
N TYR A 39 -7.61 0.99 0.93
CA TYR A 39 -8.24 0.61 2.19
C TYR A 39 -7.85 1.58 3.31
N ILE A 40 -6.56 1.86 3.48
CA ILE A 40 -6.08 2.83 4.47
C ILE A 40 -6.50 4.26 4.09
N TRP A 41 -6.49 4.58 2.80
CA TRP A 41 -6.95 5.89 2.32
C TRP A 41 -8.43 6.12 2.63
N ASN A 42 -9.27 5.09 2.47
CA ASN A 42 -10.68 5.14 2.83
C ASN A 42 -10.86 5.31 4.35
N LYS A 43 -10.08 4.62 5.19
CA LYS A 43 -10.08 4.85 6.64
C LYS A 43 -9.77 6.32 6.96
N ALA A 44 -8.73 6.89 6.36
CA ALA A 44 -8.37 8.29 6.53
C ALA A 44 -9.47 9.26 6.05
N ALA A 45 -10.18 8.94 4.97
CA ALA A 45 -11.31 9.73 4.48
C ALA A 45 -12.51 9.69 5.43
N ILE A 46 -12.83 8.53 5.99
CA ILE A 46 -13.89 8.40 7.01
C ILE A 46 -13.51 9.15 8.29
N LEU A 47 -12.24 9.07 8.71
CA LEU A 47 -11.72 9.86 9.84
C LEU A 47 -11.83 11.37 9.59
N LYS A 48 -11.69 11.86 8.35
CA LYS A 48 -11.96 13.26 8.01
C LYS A 48 -13.41 13.65 8.33
N HIS A 49 -14.36 12.77 8.09
CA HIS A 49 -15.76 13.02 8.44
C HIS A 49 -15.95 13.04 9.96
N LEU A 50 -15.29 12.15 10.70
CA LEU A 50 -15.32 12.17 12.16
C LEU A 50 -14.71 13.47 12.72
N TRP A 51 -13.59 13.91 12.17
CA TRP A 51 -12.97 15.20 12.52
C TRP A 51 -13.90 16.39 12.21
N ASN A 52 -14.60 16.38 11.06
CA ASN A 52 -15.58 17.43 10.76
C ASN A 52 -16.74 17.46 11.78
N LEU A 53 -17.16 16.29 12.31
CA LEU A 53 -18.14 16.21 13.39
C LEU A 53 -17.58 16.78 14.70
N ALA A 54 -16.32 16.48 15.03
CA ALA A 54 -15.66 16.99 16.22
C ALA A 54 -15.56 18.53 16.21
N GLN A 55 -15.14 19.09 15.09
CA GLN A 55 -14.96 20.52 14.87
C GLN A 55 -16.28 21.29 14.64
N LYS A 56 -17.44 20.62 14.79
CA LYS A 56 -18.78 21.20 14.61
C LYS A 56 -18.88 22.11 13.38
N LYS A 57 -18.33 21.70 12.24
CA LYS A 57 -18.41 22.53 11.04
C LYS A 57 -19.87 22.81 10.69
N ASP A 58 -20.19 24.06 10.36
CA ASP A 58 -21.53 24.51 9.99
C ASP A 58 -21.98 23.91 8.65
N LYS A 59 -22.32 22.62 8.67
CA LYS A 59 -22.95 21.89 7.59
C LYS A 59 -24.22 21.27 8.12
N LEU A 60 -25.30 21.36 7.35
CA LEU A 60 -26.63 20.88 7.76
C LEU A 60 -26.64 19.42 8.26
N TRP A 61 -25.88 18.53 7.61
CA TRP A 61 -25.80 17.14 8.04
C TRP A 61 -25.06 16.96 9.37
N ILE A 62 -24.07 17.81 9.66
CA ILE A 62 -23.32 17.80 10.94
C ILE A 62 -24.23 18.30 12.05
N VAL A 63 -24.95 19.41 11.83
CA VAL A 63 -25.94 19.94 12.77
C VAL A 63 -27.00 18.88 13.09
N ARG A 64 -27.58 18.22 12.07
CA ARG A 64 -28.54 17.14 12.27
C ARG A 64 -27.96 15.99 13.08
N VAL A 65 -26.75 15.52 12.75
CA VAL A 65 -26.11 14.41 13.49
C VAL A 65 -25.88 14.80 14.95
N HIS A 66 -25.50 16.05 15.23
CA HIS A 66 -25.34 16.56 16.58
C HIS A 66 -26.65 16.60 17.36
N THR A 67 -27.72 17.12 16.76
CA THR A 67 -29.04 17.24 17.41
C THR A 67 -29.68 15.89 17.71
N TYR A 68 -29.65 14.95 16.74
CA TYR A 68 -30.34 13.67 16.89
C TYR A 68 -29.54 12.60 17.64
N TYR A 69 -28.23 12.48 17.37
CA TYR A 69 -27.43 11.35 17.84
C TYR A 69 -26.43 11.71 18.94
N ILE A 70 -25.67 12.80 18.77
CA ILE A 70 -24.55 13.11 19.66
C ILE A 70 -25.04 13.75 20.97
N LYS A 71 -26.01 14.67 20.90
CA LYS A 71 -26.67 15.31 22.05
C LYS A 71 -25.68 15.92 23.06
N GLY A 72 -24.69 16.67 22.58
CA GLY A 72 -23.71 17.38 23.41
C GLY A 72 -22.50 16.55 23.88
N ARG A 73 -22.43 15.25 23.57
CA ARG A 73 -21.27 14.39 23.87
C ARG A 73 -20.17 14.50 22.82
N ARG A 74 -19.03 13.83 23.02
CA ARG A 74 -18.01 13.73 21.97
C ARG A 74 -18.44 12.71 20.90
N PRO A 75 -18.21 12.98 19.59
CA PRO A 75 -18.69 12.10 18.53
C PRO A 75 -18.27 10.63 18.66
N TRP A 76 -17.07 10.36 19.19
CA TRP A 76 -16.51 9.00 19.31
C TRP A 76 -16.93 8.24 20.58
N GLU A 77 -17.68 8.87 21.48
CA GLU A 77 -18.19 8.24 22.72
C GLU A 77 -19.60 7.64 22.54
N VAL A 78 -20.24 7.91 21.40
CA VAL A 78 -21.63 7.58 21.15
C VAL A 78 -21.74 6.25 20.40
N ALA A 79 -22.56 5.31 20.88
CA ALA A 79 -22.76 4.04 20.19
C ALA A 79 -23.57 4.16 18.88
N GLY A 80 -24.44 5.18 18.80
CA GLY A 80 -25.16 5.55 17.57
C GLY A 80 -26.09 4.45 17.03
N GLN A 81 -26.61 3.54 17.86
CA GLN A 81 -27.37 2.37 17.40
C GLN A 81 -28.57 2.72 16.49
N GLN A 82 -29.24 3.83 16.77
CA GLN A 82 -30.39 4.35 15.99
C GLN A 82 -29.99 5.18 14.76
N ALA A 83 -28.69 5.41 14.54
CA ALA A 83 -28.20 6.16 13.39
C ALA A 83 -28.08 5.27 12.15
N SER A 84 -28.12 5.90 10.97
CA SER A 84 -27.88 5.20 9.71
C SER A 84 -26.50 4.54 9.71
N TRP A 85 -26.37 3.46 8.93
CA TRP A 85 -25.12 2.69 8.85
C TRP A 85 -23.90 3.57 8.55
N MET A 86 -24.05 4.56 7.66
CA MET A 86 -23.00 5.51 7.32
C MET A 86 -22.56 6.36 8.53
N VAL A 87 -23.52 6.93 9.26
CA VAL A 87 -23.23 7.76 10.44
C VAL A 87 -22.58 6.92 11.54
N ARG A 88 -23.06 5.69 11.75
CA ARG A 88 -22.45 4.73 12.68
C ARG A 88 -21.00 4.44 12.32
N LYS A 89 -20.70 4.20 11.03
CA LYS A 89 -19.33 3.97 10.55
C LYS A 89 -18.42 5.16 10.82
N ILE A 90 -18.91 6.39 10.66
CA ILE A 90 -18.13 7.60 10.94
C ILE A 90 -17.86 7.74 12.44
N ILE A 91 -18.91 7.64 13.27
CA ILE A 91 -18.83 7.73 14.73
C ILE A 91 -17.84 6.71 15.30
N GLN A 92 -17.94 5.47 14.83
CA GLN A 92 -17.09 4.37 15.29
C GLN A 92 -15.66 4.44 14.74
N ALA A 93 -15.37 5.29 13.74
CA ALA A 93 -14.05 5.33 13.10
C ALA A 93 -12.89 5.66 14.06
N GLY A 94 -13.19 6.23 15.24
CA GLY A 94 -12.20 6.52 16.28
C GLY A 94 -11.37 5.30 16.72
N HIS A 95 -11.90 4.07 16.64
CA HIS A 95 -11.12 2.87 16.98
C HIS A 95 -9.85 2.72 16.12
N TRP A 96 -9.84 3.15 14.86
CA TRP A 96 -8.64 3.10 14.01
C TRP A 96 -7.52 4.01 14.50
N ILE A 97 -7.86 5.10 15.21
CA ILE A 97 -6.88 6.00 15.82
C ILE A 97 -6.27 5.33 17.05
N SER A 98 -7.11 4.70 17.89
CA SER A 98 -6.67 3.93 19.05
C SER A 98 -5.80 2.73 18.67
N GLU A 99 -6.18 1.98 17.63
CA GLU A 99 -5.39 0.86 17.08
C GLU A 99 -4.02 1.29 16.57
N ALA A 100 -3.90 2.52 16.04
CA ALA A 100 -2.64 3.08 15.58
C ALA A 100 -1.77 3.64 16.72
N GLY A 101 -2.24 3.60 17.97
CA GLY A 101 -1.54 4.16 19.13
C GLY A 101 -1.46 5.69 19.13
N ILE A 102 -2.32 6.36 18.35
CA ILE A 102 -2.33 7.82 18.23
C ILE A 102 -3.31 8.37 19.28
N PRO A 103 -2.96 9.42 20.04
CA PRO A 103 -3.90 10.06 20.96
C PRO A 103 -5.07 10.67 20.19
N MET A 104 -6.31 10.35 20.60
CA MET A 104 -7.51 10.84 19.94
C MET A 104 -7.59 12.37 19.91
N THR A 105 -7.12 13.03 20.97
CA THR A 105 -7.07 14.50 21.10
C THR A 105 -6.14 15.14 20.07
N GLU A 106 -4.98 14.54 19.78
CA GLU A 106 -4.01 15.07 18.81
C GLU A 106 -4.63 15.22 17.41
N ILE A 107 -5.56 14.32 17.04
CA ILE A 107 -6.21 14.37 15.73
C ILE A 107 -7.49 15.20 15.78
N MET A 108 -8.32 15.01 16.81
CA MET A 108 -9.65 15.62 16.87
C MET A 108 -9.61 17.11 17.19
N ASP A 109 -8.62 17.55 17.98
CA ASP A 109 -8.46 18.94 18.41
C ASP A 109 -7.54 19.74 17.47
N ALA A 110 -6.99 19.10 16.42
CA ALA A 110 -6.17 19.79 15.42
C ALA A 110 -6.99 20.79 14.58
N ASP A 111 -6.40 21.95 14.30
CA ASP A 111 -6.99 23.01 13.46
C ASP A 111 -7.22 22.55 12.02
N ASP A 112 -6.36 21.66 11.52
CA ASP A 112 -6.44 21.10 10.19
C ASP A 112 -6.42 19.57 10.19
N PHE A 113 -6.97 19.00 9.12
CA PHE A 113 -6.90 17.57 8.88
C PHE A 113 -6.78 17.34 7.40
N THR A 114 -5.72 16.65 6.98
CA THR A 114 -5.54 16.22 5.59
C THR A 114 -5.67 14.69 5.50
N ILE A 115 -6.40 14.21 4.49
CA ILE A 115 -6.54 12.75 4.26
C ILE A 115 -5.16 12.14 4.02
N LYS A 116 -4.31 12.82 3.24
CA LYS A 116 -2.93 12.38 2.97
C LYS A 116 -2.07 12.31 4.24
N GLY A 117 -2.21 13.29 5.14
CA GLY A 117 -1.52 13.31 6.43
C GLY A 117 -1.96 12.15 7.33
N MET A 118 -3.27 11.97 7.49
CA MET A 118 -3.81 10.85 8.27
C MET A 118 -3.43 9.49 7.67
N HIS A 119 -3.47 9.35 6.34
CA HIS A 119 -3.03 8.14 5.65
C HIS A 119 -1.54 7.83 5.87
N LYS A 120 -0.70 8.85 6.07
CA LYS A 120 0.70 8.65 6.47
C LYS A 120 0.78 8.20 7.94
N LYS A 121 0.08 8.88 8.85
CA LYS A 121 0.05 8.52 10.29
C LYS A 121 -0.45 7.08 10.52
N LEU A 122 -1.54 6.67 9.86
CA LEU A 122 -2.11 5.32 9.98
C LEU A 122 -1.18 4.21 9.47
N ARG A 123 -0.24 4.52 8.57
CA ARG A 123 0.73 3.53 8.08
C ARG A 123 1.92 3.36 9.03
N GLY A 124 2.14 4.30 9.94
CA GLY A 124 3.28 4.32 10.83
C GLY A 124 4.61 4.65 10.14
N ASP A 125 5.68 4.54 10.91
CA ASP A 125 7.04 4.71 10.43
C ASP A 125 7.62 3.38 9.95
N PHE A 126 8.51 3.46 8.96
CA PHE A 126 9.12 2.30 8.34
C PHE A 126 10.64 2.48 8.24
N ILE A 127 11.35 1.36 8.33
CA ILE A 127 12.79 1.32 8.15
C ILE A 127 13.11 1.47 6.66
N LYS A 128 13.95 2.46 6.33
CA LYS A 128 14.37 2.72 4.96
C LYS A 128 15.28 1.59 4.48
N VAL A 129 15.01 1.05 3.31
CA VAL A 129 15.85 0.00 2.73
C VAL A 129 17.17 0.58 2.21
N PRO A 130 18.30 -0.13 2.36
CA PRO A 130 19.62 0.36 1.94
C PRO A 130 19.70 0.58 0.42
N TRP A 131 19.03 -0.28 -0.35
CA TRP A 131 18.99 -0.23 -1.82
C TRP A 131 18.01 0.79 -2.41
N ARG A 132 17.37 1.65 -1.58
CA ARG A 132 16.36 2.62 -2.06
C ARG A 132 16.83 3.49 -3.22
N ARG A 133 18.13 3.82 -3.28
CA ARG A 133 18.69 4.67 -4.34
C ARG A 133 18.61 4.00 -5.72
N LEU A 134 18.65 2.68 -5.77
CA LEU A 134 18.57 1.90 -7.01
C LEU A 134 17.18 1.98 -7.68
N THR A 135 16.12 2.19 -6.89
CA THR A 135 14.74 2.15 -7.38
C THR A 135 14.00 3.49 -7.29
N CYS A 136 14.25 4.30 -6.25
CA CYS A 136 13.42 5.47 -5.92
C CYS A 136 13.84 6.76 -6.62
N ILE A 137 15.13 6.90 -6.93
CA ILE A 137 15.75 8.11 -7.49
C ILE A 137 16.37 7.79 -8.88
N ASN A 138 16.13 6.57 -9.37
CA ASN A 138 16.65 6.12 -10.64
C ASN A 138 15.89 6.83 -11.77
N GLN A 139 16.62 7.59 -12.59
CA GLN A 139 16.08 8.30 -13.76
C GLN A 139 16.06 7.43 -15.03
N GLY A 140 16.43 6.15 -14.91
CA GLY A 140 16.33 5.18 -15.99
C GLY A 140 14.89 4.94 -16.44
N ASN A 141 14.74 4.18 -17.52
CA ASN A 141 13.42 3.83 -18.03
C ASN A 141 12.61 3.07 -16.95
N SER A 142 11.34 3.43 -16.78
CA SER A 142 10.43 2.79 -15.83
C SER A 142 10.36 1.27 -15.97
N LYS A 143 10.49 0.73 -17.20
CA LYS A 143 10.55 -0.73 -17.44
C LYS A 143 11.77 -1.37 -16.79
N TRP A 144 12.95 -0.77 -16.97
CA TRP A 144 14.20 -1.26 -16.39
C TRP A 144 14.20 -1.15 -14.87
N ILE A 145 13.68 -0.04 -14.33
CA ILE A 145 13.54 0.15 -12.88
C ILE A 145 12.59 -0.90 -12.29
N PHE A 146 11.50 -1.23 -12.98
CA PHE A 146 10.58 -2.28 -12.54
C PHE A 146 11.22 -3.68 -12.58
N ILE A 147 12.00 -4.00 -13.63
CA ILE A 147 12.76 -5.25 -13.68
C ILE A 147 13.77 -5.31 -12.54
N LEU A 148 14.53 -4.23 -12.32
CA LEU A 148 15.48 -4.12 -11.20
C LEU A 148 14.80 -4.31 -9.84
N TYR A 149 13.61 -3.71 -9.66
CA TYR A 149 12.80 -3.91 -8.46
C TYR A 149 12.46 -5.40 -8.25
N LEU A 150 12.03 -6.11 -9.29
CA LEU A 150 11.76 -7.54 -9.22
C LEU A 150 13.03 -8.36 -8.93
N THR A 151 14.17 -7.98 -9.52
CA THR A 151 15.46 -8.63 -9.26
C THR A 151 15.88 -8.49 -7.80
N ILE A 152 15.78 -7.29 -7.23
CA ILE A 152 16.11 -7.03 -5.80
C ILE A 152 15.26 -7.90 -4.88
N HIS A 153 13.97 -8.08 -5.19
CA HIS A 153 13.07 -8.95 -4.43
C HIS A 153 13.22 -10.44 -4.75
N ARG A 154 14.13 -10.82 -5.66
CA ARG A 154 14.29 -12.18 -6.21
C ARG A 154 12.97 -12.74 -6.76
N ARG A 155 12.20 -11.89 -7.44
CA ARG A 155 10.86 -12.16 -7.98
C ARG A 155 10.79 -12.13 -9.50
N LEU A 156 11.90 -11.88 -10.20
CA LEU A 156 11.96 -12.06 -11.65
C LEU A 156 11.68 -13.53 -12.03
N TYR A 157 11.18 -13.76 -13.23
CA TYR A 157 10.97 -15.10 -13.78
C TYR A 157 12.30 -15.70 -14.26
N THR A 158 13.01 -16.37 -13.36
CA THR A 158 14.16 -17.23 -13.68
C THR A 158 13.67 -18.67 -13.83
N MET A 159 14.40 -19.49 -14.60
CA MET A 159 13.99 -20.89 -14.81
C MET A 159 13.84 -21.67 -13.49
N ASP A 160 14.70 -21.46 -12.50
CA ASP A 160 14.58 -22.11 -11.18
C ASP A 160 13.25 -21.77 -10.45
N ARG A 161 12.67 -20.59 -10.71
CA ARG A 161 11.39 -20.17 -10.13
C ARG A 161 10.20 -20.68 -10.92
N LEU A 162 10.33 -20.80 -12.24
CA LEU A 162 9.29 -21.38 -13.09
C LEU A 162 9.10 -22.87 -12.77
N ASP A 163 10.19 -23.60 -12.53
CA ASP A 163 10.14 -25.00 -12.13
C ASP A 163 9.41 -25.20 -10.80
N LYS A 164 9.72 -24.36 -9.79
CA LYS A 164 8.98 -24.32 -8.50
C LYS A 164 7.49 -24.02 -8.66
N TRP A 165 7.06 -23.50 -9.81
CA TRP A 165 5.67 -23.21 -10.11
C TRP A 165 4.98 -24.32 -10.92
N GLY A 166 5.68 -25.45 -11.14
CA GLY A 166 5.21 -26.58 -11.94
C GLY A 166 5.33 -26.36 -13.45
N ILE A 167 6.07 -25.33 -13.87
CA ILE A 167 6.37 -25.09 -15.28
C ILE A 167 7.74 -25.72 -15.54
N HIS A 168 7.72 -27.00 -15.92
CA HIS A 168 8.93 -27.75 -16.22
C HIS A 168 9.44 -27.38 -17.61
N THR A 169 10.41 -26.47 -17.65
CA THR A 169 11.17 -26.09 -18.84
C THR A 169 12.63 -26.44 -18.64
N ASP A 170 13.42 -26.36 -19.72
CA ASP A 170 14.87 -26.44 -19.60
C ASP A 170 15.36 -25.37 -18.61
N GLN A 171 16.07 -25.82 -17.58
CA GLN A 171 16.47 -24.95 -16.46
C GLN A 171 17.76 -24.19 -16.73
N VAL A 172 18.36 -24.40 -17.90
CA VAL A 172 19.62 -23.78 -18.28
C VAL A 172 19.43 -22.30 -18.60
N CYS A 173 20.44 -21.49 -18.31
CA CYS A 173 20.47 -20.05 -18.57
C CYS A 173 20.26 -19.73 -20.05
N ALA A 174 19.31 -18.83 -20.33
CA ALA A 174 18.99 -18.38 -21.67
C ALA A 174 20.16 -17.67 -22.38
N LEU A 175 21.13 -17.13 -21.64
CA LEU A 175 22.28 -16.40 -22.19
C LEU A 175 23.47 -17.31 -22.49
N CYS A 176 24.00 -18.02 -21.49
CA CYS A 176 25.22 -18.83 -21.66
C CYS A 176 24.94 -20.26 -22.12
N LYS A 177 23.72 -20.76 -21.92
CA LYS A 177 23.33 -22.17 -22.20
C LYS A 177 24.21 -23.23 -21.52
N GLN A 178 24.86 -22.88 -20.40
CA GLN A 178 25.84 -23.76 -19.72
C GLN A 178 25.44 -24.13 -18.28
N GLU A 179 24.94 -23.16 -17.50
CA GLU A 179 24.58 -23.35 -16.09
C GLU A 179 23.09 -23.09 -15.86
N LEU A 180 22.59 -23.47 -14.67
CA LEU A 180 21.20 -23.23 -14.27
C LEU A 180 20.86 -21.73 -14.18
N GLU A 181 19.71 -21.35 -14.71
CA GLU A 181 19.22 -19.97 -14.65
C GLU A 181 18.67 -19.63 -13.25
N THR A 182 19.49 -18.92 -12.48
CA THR A 182 19.11 -18.31 -11.21
C THR A 182 19.37 -16.82 -11.24
N HIS A 183 18.79 -16.04 -10.32
CA HIS A 183 19.14 -14.61 -10.17
C HIS A 183 20.65 -14.41 -9.98
N GLN A 184 21.29 -15.30 -9.22
CA GLN A 184 22.73 -15.18 -8.94
C GLN A 184 23.56 -15.42 -10.21
N HIS A 185 23.23 -16.48 -10.96
CA HIS A 185 23.91 -16.76 -12.22
C HIS A 185 23.65 -15.63 -13.23
N LEU A 186 22.38 -15.32 -13.50
CA LEU A 186 21.97 -14.37 -14.54
C LEU A 186 22.62 -12.98 -14.39
N PHE A 187 22.74 -12.47 -13.16
CA PHE A 187 23.24 -11.11 -12.91
C PHE A 187 24.71 -11.02 -12.45
N PHE A 188 25.31 -12.09 -11.91
CA PHE A 188 26.63 -12.00 -11.27
C PHE A 188 27.64 -13.07 -11.70
N SER A 189 27.21 -14.21 -12.24
CA SER A 189 28.13 -15.33 -12.57
C SER A 189 28.13 -15.70 -14.05
N CYS A 190 27.11 -15.29 -14.81
CA CYS A 190 26.98 -15.60 -16.23
C CYS A 190 28.07 -14.89 -17.04
N THR A 191 28.94 -15.68 -17.68
CA THR A 191 30.04 -15.20 -18.52
C THR A 191 29.57 -14.34 -19.68
N MET A 192 28.40 -14.64 -20.24
CA MET A 192 27.79 -13.86 -21.32
C MET A 192 27.21 -12.54 -20.81
N ALA A 193 26.55 -12.54 -19.65
CA ALA A 193 26.00 -11.32 -19.06
C ALA A 193 27.12 -10.32 -18.66
N ALA A 194 28.28 -10.83 -18.24
CA ALA A 194 29.43 -10.00 -17.90
C ALA A 194 30.12 -9.32 -19.11
N ARG A 195 29.79 -9.74 -20.34
CA ARG A 195 30.38 -9.21 -21.60
C ARG A 195 29.52 -8.13 -22.26
N ILE A 196 28.31 -7.90 -21.75
CA ILE A 196 27.33 -6.91 -22.26
C ILE A 196 27.47 -5.62 -21.46
#